data_AF-A0A5B0FP12-F1
#
_entry.id   AF-A0A5B0FP12-F1
#
_cell.length_a   1.000
_cell.length_b   1.000
_cell.length_c   1.000
_cell.angle_alpha   90.00
_cell.angle_beta   90.00
_cell.angle_gamma   90.00
#
_symmetry.space_group_name_H-M   'P 1'
#
loop_
_entity.id
_entity.type
_entity.pdbx_description
1 polymer ?
#
loop_
_entity_poly.entity_id
_entity_poly.type
_entity_poly.pdbx_seq_one_letter_code
_entity_poly.pdbx_strand_id
1 'polypeptide(L)'
;MKKYQYQIIQYLHDRVTGEFINVGVIVYAPEHKFLGCKVISKYGRITSFFPGSNGKGILKSLRHFEKEIARAKQQFSELFPVSDDLAEITREILPNDDSSLTLTEVKKGIDLDFNKSLADLYRLLVTKWQSETDESATSDADVWNKKYKKYFDQYEITSRFTEFEVETKHDHFQFDKAWKNEIWHCYVPLSFDLQKEENVKSKVYKWFGKLNELATSEEKIDITLLTSIPRKHQNLDSFIYDKLLAPSDKLLINIVSEADAEALVQQISNDLQKHDLN
;
A
#
# COMPACT_ATOMS: atom_id res chain seq x y z
N MET A 1 -28.67 23.68 13.60
CA MET A 1 -27.27 23.47 13.15
C MET A 1 -26.35 23.86 14.29
N LYS A 2 -25.31 23.08 14.57
CA LYS A 2 -24.39 23.26 15.70
C LYS A 2 -23.06 23.82 15.20
N LYS A 3 -22.42 24.69 15.99
CA LYS A 3 -21.15 25.31 15.60
C LYS A 3 -19.98 24.40 15.94
N TYR A 4 -18.96 24.42 15.09
CA TYR A 4 -17.69 23.76 15.35
C TYR A 4 -16.52 24.59 14.83
N GLN A 5 -15.33 24.26 15.31
CA GLN A 5 -14.04 24.80 14.91
C GLN A 5 -13.25 23.71 14.19
N TYR A 6 -12.41 24.09 13.24
CA TYR A 6 -11.52 23.14 12.57
C TYR A 6 -10.20 23.78 12.18
N GLN A 7 -9.17 22.94 12.12
CA GLN A 7 -7.85 23.27 11.58
C GLN A 7 -7.40 22.20 10.61
N ILE A 8 -6.55 22.58 9.67
CA ILE A 8 -5.92 21.68 8.72
C ILE A 8 -4.49 21.42 9.20
N ILE A 9 -4.09 20.15 9.21
CA ILE A 9 -2.73 19.72 9.51
C ILE A 9 -1.97 19.68 8.18
N GLN A 10 -0.84 20.37 8.14
CA GLN A 10 0.00 20.51 6.96
C GLN A 10 1.39 19.94 7.24
N TYR A 11 1.94 19.24 6.27
CA TYR A 11 3.38 18.97 6.22
C TYR A 11 4.03 20.06 5.38
N LEU A 12 4.89 20.85 6.00
CA LEU A 12 5.71 21.87 5.37
C LEU A 12 7.03 21.22 4.98
N HIS A 13 7.24 21.02 3.68
CA HIS A 13 8.42 20.36 3.15
C HIS A 13 9.64 21.29 3.21
N ASP A 14 9.45 22.53 2.76
CA ASP A 14 10.48 23.56 2.73
C ASP A 14 9.87 24.89 3.21
N ARG A 15 10.50 25.47 4.23
CA ARG A 15 10.08 26.73 4.88
C ARG A 15 10.35 27.97 4.03
N VAL A 16 11.39 27.93 3.22
CA VAL A 16 11.81 29.06 2.38
C VAL A 16 10.86 29.21 1.20
N THR A 17 10.52 28.10 0.55
CA THR A 17 9.60 28.09 -0.59
C THR A 17 8.14 28.13 -0.16
N GLY A 18 7.84 27.71 1.08
CA GLY A 18 6.47 27.59 1.58
C GLY A 18 5.74 26.39 0.98
N GLU A 19 6.48 25.40 0.48
CA GLU A 19 5.89 24.19 -0.10
C GLU A 19 5.27 23.31 0.99
N PHE A 20 3.96 23.09 0.91
CA PHE A 20 3.24 22.28 1.86
C PHE A 20 2.24 21.33 1.21
N ILE A 21 1.80 20.35 1.99
CA ILE A 21 0.67 19.49 1.65
C ILE A 21 -0.23 19.27 2.85
N ASN A 22 -1.54 19.27 2.62
CA ASN A 22 -2.50 18.89 3.65
C ASN A 22 -2.41 17.39 3.93
N VAL A 23 -2.29 17.03 5.21
CA VAL A 23 -2.09 15.66 5.71
C VAL A 23 -3.10 15.25 6.77
N GLY A 24 -3.97 16.16 7.22
CA GLY A 24 -5.04 15.84 8.14
C GLY A 24 -5.94 17.02 8.47
N VAL A 25 -6.97 16.76 9.28
CA VAL A 25 -7.94 17.74 9.75
C VAL A 25 -8.32 17.44 11.19
N ILE A 26 -8.55 18.49 11.98
CA ILE A 26 -9.06 18.42 13.35
C ILE A 26 -10.41 19.15 13.37
N VAL A 27 -11.40 18.58 14.06
CA VAL A 27 -12.70 19.20 14.32
C VAL A 27 -12.97 19.22 15.82
N TYR A 28 -13.41 20.37 16.32
CA TYR A 28 -13.69 20.60 17.73
C TYR A 28 -15.03 21.32 17.92
N ALA A 29 -15.88 20.80 18.79
CA ALA A 29 -17.11 21.45 19.21
C ALA A 29 -17.20 21.39 20.76
N PRO A 30 -16.77 22.46 21.47
CA PRO A 30 -16.69 22.47 22.93
C PRO A 30 -18.04 22.18 23.60
N GLU A 31 -19.10 22.86 23.14
CA GLU A 31 -20.48 22.73 23.65
C GLU A 31 -21.03 21.28 23.56
N HIS A 32 -20.43 20.46 22.70
CA HIS A 32 -20.84 19.08 22.46
C HIS A 32 -19.78 18.06 22.86
N LYS A 33 -18.71 18.49 23.55
CA LYS A 33 -17.58 17.65 23.97
C LYS A 33 -17.02 16.80 22.83
N PHE A 34 -17.04 17.35 21.62
CA PHE A 34 -16.56 16.65 20.43
C PHE A 34 -15.16 17.15 20.11
N LEU A 35 -14.20 16.23 20.05
CA LEU A 35 -12.90 16.44 19.44
C LEU A 35 -12.59 15.22 18.58
N GLY A 36 -12.23 15.47 17.33
CA GLY A 36 -11.91 14.45 16.36
C GLY A 36 -10.74 14.90 15.49
N CYS A 37 -9.84 13.98 15.21
CA CYS A 37 -8.71 14.18 14.30
C CYS A 37 -8.76 13.08 13.26
N LYS A 38 -8.38 13.41 12.02
CA LYS A 38 -8.19 12.44 10.96
C LYS A 38 -6.96 12.83 10.15
N VAL A 39 -5.99 11.93 10.09
CA VAL A 39 -4.73 12.09 9.35
C VAL A 39 -4.61 11.03 8.25
N ILE A 40 -3.68 11.24 7.32
CA ILE A 40 -3.33 10.24 6.31
C ILE A 40 -2.79 8.95 6.96
N SER A 41 -3.16 7.80 6.39
CA SER A 41 -2.76 6.47 6.87
C SER A 41 -1.46 5.97 6.24
N LYS A 42 -1.15 6.42 5.02
CA LYS A 42 0.00 6.04 4.18
C LYS A 42 0.83 7.28 3.82
N TYR A 43 2.14 7.11 3.68
CA TYR A 43 3.05 8.19 3.29
C TYR A 43 3.17 8.41 1.78
N GLY A 44 2.50 7.58 0.96
CA GLY A 44 2.59 7.66 -0.51
C GLY A 44 2.19 9.03 -1.07
N ARG A 45 1.22 9.69 -0.44
CA ARG A 45 0.82 11.07 -0.78
C ARG A 45 1.97 12.06 -0.58
N ILE A 46 2.72 11.95 0.52
CA ILE A 46 3.85 12.84 0.80
C ILE A 46 4.95 12.60 -0.24
N THR A 47 5.35 11.35 -0.43
CA THR A 47 6.46 11.00 -1.34
C THR A 47 6.13 11.21 -2.82
N SER A 48 4.84 11.24 -3.18
CA SER A 48 4.39 11.57 -4.54
C SER A 48 4.50 13.07 -4.84
N PHE A 49 4.32 13.94 -3.85
CA PHE A 49 4.46 15.39 -4.02
C PHE A 49 5.90 15.85 -3.79
N PHE A 50 6.61 15.21 -2.86
CA PHE A 50 7.98 15.55 -2.49
C PHE A 50 8.87 14.29 -2.54
N PRO A 51 9.40 13.93 -3.72
CA PRO A 51 10.33 12.82 -3.87
C PRO A 51 11.56 13.00 -2.95
N GLY A 52 11.98 11.94 -2.26
CA GLY A 52 13.12 11.98 -1.33
C GLY A 52 12.79 12.44 0.10
N SER A 53 11.56 12.88 0.38
CA SER A 53 11.11 13.17 1.74
C SER A 53 11.07 11.92 2.64
N ASN A 54 11.34 12.08 3.94
CA ASN A 54 11.22 11.00 4.93
C ASN A 54 9.74 10.71 5.29
N GLY A 55 8.98 10.19 4.33
CA GLY A 55 7.55 9.92 4.47
C GLY A 55 7.20 9.02 5.67
N LYS A 56 8.04 8.03 5.99
CA LYS A 56 7.84 7.15 7.16
C LYS A 56 7.95 7.91 8.48
N GLY A 57 8.96 8.79 8.62
CA GLY A 57 9.14 9.63 9.80
C GLY A 57 7.96 10.59 10.01
N ILE A 58 7.53 11.26 8.94
CA ILE A 58 6.40 12.19 8.97
C ILE A 58 5.10 11.48 9.38
N LEU A 59 4.85 10.29 8.83
CA LEU A 59 3.68 9.48 9.19
C LEU A 59 3.71 9.05 10.67
N LYS A 60 4.89 8.75 11.22
CA LYS A 60 5.05 8.44 12.64
C LYS A 60 4.68 9.65 13.51
N SER A 61 5.14 10.85 13.15
CA SER A 61 4.80 12.09 13.84
C SER A 61 3.30 12.40 13.76
N LEU A 62 2.68 12.23 12.60
CA LEU A 62 1.22 12.39 12.43
C LEU A 62 0.40 11.44 13.32
N ARG A 63 0.81 10.17 13.39
CA ARG A 63 0.15 9.18 14.27
C ARG A 63 0.36 9.47 15.74
N HIS A 64 1.51 10.05 16.12
CA HIS A 64 1.72 10.49 17.49
C HIS A 64 0.79 11.67 17.82
N PHE A 65 0.73 12.67 16.94
CA PHE A 65 -0.17 13.82 17.08
C PHE A 65 -1.64 13.40 17.19
N GLU A 66 -2.11 12.48 16.34
CA GLU A 66 -3.48 11.93 16.42
C GLU A 66 -3.76 11.25 17.77
N LYS A 67 -2.79 10.53 18.33
CA LYS A 67 -2.90 9.90 19.66
C LYS A 67 -2.98 10.93 20.78
N GLU A 68 -2.20 12.01 20.73
CA GLU A 68 -2.26 13.06 21.74
C GLU A 68 -3.61 13.81 21.69
N ILE A 69 -4.16 14.06 20.50
CA ILE A 69 -5.53 14.60 20.36
C ILE A 69 -6.57 13.66 20.96
N ALA A 70 -6.42 12.34 20.75
CA ALA A 70 -7.32 11.35 21.35
C ALA A 70 -7.21 11.32 22.88
N ARG A 71 -6.03 11.56 23.46
CA ARG A 71 -5.83 11.70 24.91
C ARG A 71 -6.47 12.98 25.44
N ALA A 72 -6.28 14.11 24.77
CA ALA A 72 -6.93 15.37 25.13
C ALA A 72 -8.47 15.22 25.16
N LYS A 73 -9.03 14.48 24.19
CA LYS A 73 -10.46 14.14 24.19
C LYS A 73 -10.89 13.37 25.44
N GLN A 74 -10.09 12.43 25.93
CA GLN A 74 -10.40 11.66 27.14
C GLN A 74 -10.44 12.58 28.38
N GLN A 75 -9.52 13.54 28.46
CA GLN A 75 -9.47 14.52 29.56
C GLN A 75 -10.73 15.41 29.62
N PHE A 76 -11.44 15.62 28.50
CA PHE A 76 -12.72 16.35 28.48
C PHE A 76 -13.87 15.65 29.23
N SER A 77 -13.71 14.35 29.51
CA SER A 77 -14.65 13.60 30.36
C SER A 77 -14.40 13.80 31.85
N GLU A 78 -13.19 14.23 32.23
CA GLU A 78 -12.70 14.28 33.61
C GLU A 78 -12.79 15.70 34.20
N LEU A 79 -13.98 16.31 34.29
CA LEU A 79 -14.28 17.53 35.10
C LEU A 79 -13.37 18.79 34.99
N PHE A 80 -12.31 18.80 34.18
CA PHE A 80 -11.44 19.96 34.00
C PHE A 80 -12.08 21.00 33.07
N PRO A 81 -11.90 22.30 33.33
CA PRO A 81 -12.31 23.33 32.39
C PRO A 81 -11.50 23.17 31.10
N VAL A 82 -12.20 22.87 30.02
CA VAL A 82 -11.62 22.72 28.69
C VAL A 82 -11.62 24.07 28.00
N SER A 83 -10.53 24.44 27.35
CA SER A 83 -10.50 25.65 26.52
C SER A 83 -11.56 25.60 25.42
N ASP A 84 -12.28 26.70 25.24
CA ASP A 84 -13.20 26.87 24.11
C ASP A 84 -12.47 27.11 22.78
N ASP A 85 -11.15 27.35 22.80
CA ASP A 85 -10.33 27.60 21.62
C ASP A 85 -9.55 26.35 21.20
N LEU A 86 -9.84 25.86 19.98
CA LEU A 86 -9.08 24.78 19.36
C LEU A 86 -7.57 25.11 19.25
N ALA A 87 -7.22 26.38 19.04
CA ALA A 87 -5.82 26.76 18.90
C ALA A 87 -5.03 26.56 20.20
N GLU A 88 -5.64 26.75 21.37
CA GLU A 88 -4.99 26.50 22.66
C GLU A 88 -4.67 25.01 22.83
N ILE A 89 -5.66 24.14 22.62
CA ILE A 89 -5.50 22.68 22.72
C ILE A 89 -4.40 22.19 21.78
N THR A 90 -4.40 22.67 20.54
CA THR A 90 -3.44 22.20 19.54
C THR A 90 -2.03 22.74 19.73
N ARG A 91 -1.85 23.97 20.23
CA ARG A 91 -0.53 24.54 20.54
C ARG A 91 0.19 23.81 21.66
N GLU A 92 -0.55 23.27 22.63
CA GLU A 92 0.03 22.43 23.69
C GLU A 92 0.56 21.10 23.15
N ILE A 93 -0.12 20.53 22.16
CA ILE A 93 0.21 19.22 21.58
C ILE A 93 1.31 19.35 20.50
N LEU A 94 1.20 20.37 19.66
CA LEU A 94 2.15 20.66 18.59
C LEU A 94 2.59 22.13 18.71
N PRO A 95 3.67 22.39 19.47
CA PRO A 95 4.27 23.70 19.53
C PRO A 95 4.67 24.18 18.13
N ASN A 96 4.66 25.49 17.92
CA ASN A 96 5.26 26.10 16.72
C ASN A 96 6.79 26.07 16.85
N ASP A 97 7.39 24.88 16.80
CA ASP A 97 8.83 24.65 16.83
C ASP A 97 9.37 24.31 15.43
N ASP A 98 10.63 23.90 15.32
CA ASP A 98 11.28 23.47 14.06
C ASP A 98 10.67 22.20 13.44
N SER A 99 9.48 21.79 13.90
CA SER A 99 8.69 20.73 13.30
C SER A 99 8.29 21.06 11.85
N SER A 100 8.33 20.02 11.03
CA SER A 100 7.80 20.00 9.68
C SER A 100 6.26 19.90 9.61
N LEU A 101 5.59 19.71 10.74
CA LEU A 101 4.13 19.73 10.83
C LEU A 101 3.66 21.10 11.32
N THR A 102 2.70 21.68 10.62
CA THR A 102 2.09 22.96 10.95
C THR A 102 0.57 22.85 10.96
N LEU A 103 -0.08 23.75 11.69
CA LEU A 103 -1.53 23.86 11.74
C LEU A 103 -1.95 25.20 11.15
N THR A 104 -3.02 25.20 10.37
CA THR A 104 -3.60 26.44 9.87
C THR A 104 -4.27 27.24 11.00
N GLU A 105 -4.62 28.49 10.74
CA GLU A 105 -5.54 29.24 11.59
C GLU A 105 -6.86 28.48 11.83
N VAL A 106 -7.48 28.72 12.98
CA VAL A 106 -8.77 28.14 13.35
C VAL A 106 -9.86 28.72 12.47
N LYS A 107 -10.58 27.82 11.78
CA LYS A 107 -11.75 28.15 10.98
C LYS A 107 -13.00 27.65 11.69
N LYS A 108 -14.15 28.23 11.37
CA LYS A 108 -15.45 27.89 11.97
C LYS A 108 -16.39 27.30 10.92
N GLY A 109 -17.25 26.39 11.34
CA GLY A 109 -18.27 25.76 10.51
C GLY A 109 -19.54 25.47 11.28
N ILE A 110 -20.57 25.01 10.56
CA ILE A 110 -21.86 24.62 11.13
C ILE A 110 -22.31 23.28 10.54
N ASP A 111 -22.72 22.35 11.39
CA ASP A 111 -23.25 21.04 10.97
C ASP A 111 -24.14 20.44 12.06
N LEU A 112 -24.88 19.38 11.74
CA LEU A 112 -25.63 18.58 12.70
C LEU A 112 -24.80 17.41 13.23
N ASP A 113 -23.86 16.88 12.43
CA ASP A 113 -23.03 15.71 12.76
C ASP A 113 -21.54 15.99 12.53
N PHE A 114 -20.80 16.14 13.62
CA PHE A 114 -19.37 16.46 13.58
C PHE A 114 -18.49 15.32 13.07
N ASN A 115 -18.91 14.05 13.21
CA ASN A 115 -18.17 12.93 12.63
C ASN A 115 -18.26 13.00 11.10
N LYS A 116 -19.46 13.30 10.60
CA LYS A 116 -19.68 13.53 9.18
C LYS A 116 -18.89 14.75 8.70
N SER A 117 -18.93 15.88 9.42
CA SER A 117 -18.14 17.06 9.07
C SER A 117 -16.64 16.76 9.01
N LEU A 118 -16.10 16.00 9.97
CA LEU A 118 -14.70 15.59 9.98
C LEU A 118 -14.36 14.74 8.74
N ALA A 119 -15.21 13.76 8.41
CA ALA A 119 -15.01 12.92 7.24
C ALA A 119 -15.09 13.73 5.94
N ASP A 120 -16.05 14.64 5.82
CA ASP A 120 -16.24 15.50 4.66
C ASP A 120 -15.10 16.50 4.48
N LEU A 121 -14.66 17.16 5.55
CA LEU A 121 -13.51 18.06 5.52
C LEU A 121 -12.22 17.31 5.17
N TYR A 122 -11.99 16.15 5.77
CA TYR A 122 -10.84 15.31 5.43
C TYR A 122 -10.85 14.94 3.95
N ARG A 123 -12.00 14.50 3.43
CA ARG A 123 -12.14 14.19 2.01
C ARG A 123 -11.86 15.41 1.14
N LEU A 124 -12.46 16.56 1.44
CA LEU A 124 -12.39 17.76 0.62
C LEU A 124 -10.98 18.39 0.63
N LEU A 125 -10.34 18.42 1.80
CA LEU A 125 -9.11 19.19 2.03
C LEU A 125 -7.85 18.34 1.96
N VAL A 126 -7.94 17.03 2.19
CA VAL A 126 -6.79 16.12 2.21
C VAL A 126 -6.82 15.17 1.02
N THR A 127 -7.91 14.45 0.76
CA THR A 127 -7.89 13.34 -0.20
C THR A 127 -8.53 13.64 -1.57
N LYS A 128 -9.20 14.78 -1.77
CA LYS A 128 -9.92 15.12 -3.02
C LYS A 128 -9.09 14.94 -4.29
N TRP A 129 -7.80 15.25 -4.20
CA TRP A 129 -6.85 15.18 -5.32
C TRP A 129 -5.86 14.03 -5.19
N GLN A 130 -6.11 13.10 -4.27
CA GLN A 130 -5.36 11.85 -4.24
C GLN A 130 -5.88 11.00 -5.40
N SER A 131 -5.00 10.67 -6.35
CA SER A 131 -5.25 9.52 -7.22
C SER A 131 -5.54 8.34 -6.30
N GLU A 132 -6.74 7.77 -6.38
CA GLU A 132 -7.24 6.66 -5.56
C GLU A 132 -6.27 5.47 -5.63
N THR A 133 -5.22 5.53 -4.82
CA THR A 133 -4.29 4.43 -4.56
C THR A 133 -4.85 3.75 -3.33
N ASP A 134 -5.82 2.89 -3.62
CA ASP A 134 -6.79 2.35 -2.70
C ASP A 134 -6.16 1.64 -1.49
N GLU A 135 -6.84 1.70 -0.35
CA GLU A 135 -6.55 0.86 0.82
C GLU A 135 -6.96 -0.60 0.61
N SER A 136 -7.81 -0.88 -0.38
CA SER A 136 -8.30 -2.22 -0.73
C SER A 136 -7.47 -2.94 -1.80
N ALA A 137 -6.68 -2.21 -2.60
CA ALA A 137 -5.91 -2.80 -3.70
C ALA A 137 -4.86 -3.75 -3.14
N THR A 138 -5.05 -5.05 -3.37
CA THR A 138 -4.07 -6.08 -3.00
C THR A 138 -2.79 -5.80 -3.78
N SER A 139 -1.67 -5.52 -3.11
CA SER A 139 -0.37 -5.37 -3.78
C SER A 139 0.21 -6.74 -4.16
N ASP A 140 1.24 -6.77 -5.01
CA ASP A 140 1.96 -8.02 -5.34
C ASP A 140 2.56 -8.66 -4.07
N ALA A 141 3.06 -7.84 -3.13
CA ALA A 141 3.50 -8.32 -1.82
C ALA A 141 2.36 -8.87 -0.96
N ASP A 142 1.16 -8.30 -1.04
CA ASP A 142 -0.02 -8.82 -0.34
C ASP A 142 -0.49 -10.15 -0.92
N VAL A 143 -0.39 -10.33 -2.24
CA VAL A 143 -0.70 -11.61 -2.90
C VAL A 143 0.16 -12.71 -2.29
N TRP A 144 1.48 -12.49 -2.19
CA TRP A 144 2.35 -13.43 -1.49
C TRP A 144 1.95 -13.62 -0.02
N ASN A 145 2.01 -12.55 0.77
CA ASN A 145 1.93 -12.65 2.24
C ASN A 145 0.56 -13.11 2.76
N LYS A 146 -0.53 -12.74 2.09
CA LYS A 146 -1.90 -13.01 2.57
C LYS A 146 -2.53 -14.24 1.93
N LYS A 147 -2.17 -14.56 0.68
CA LYS A 147 -2.85 -15.63 -0.09
C LYS A 147 -1.98 -16.87 -0.23
N TYR A 148 -0.75 -16.72 -0.69
CA TYR A 148 0.09 -17.87 -1.07
C TYR A 148 1.01 -18.38 0.04
N LYS A 149 1.63 -17.49 0.82
CA LYS A 149 2.68 -17.82 1.80
C LYS A 149 2.28 -18.95 2.76
N LYS A 150 1.02 -18.95 3.22
CA LYS A 150 0.51 -20.00 4.13
C LYS A 150 0.62 -21.41 3.54
N TYR A 151 0.39 -21.57 2.23
CA TYR A 151 0.46 -22.87 1.57
C TYR A 151 1.92 -23.31 1.45
N PHE A 152 2.82 -22.42 1.02
CA PHE A 152 4.25 -22.73 0.88
C PHE A 152 4.91 -23.03 2.24
N ASP A 153 4.55 -22.30 3.30
CA ASP A 153 5.05 -22.52 4.66
C ASP A 153 4.61 -23.87 5.22
N GLN A 154 3.37 -24.31 4.94
CA GLN A 154 2.83 -25.60 5.43
C GLN A 154 3.66 -26.80 4.97
N TYR A 155 4.35 -26.68 3.83
CA TYR A 155 5.20 -27.73 3.26
C TYR A 155 6.70 -27.40 3.34
N GLU A 156 7.09 -26.43 4.18
CA GLU A 156 8.48 -26.00 4.39
C GLU A 156 9.23 -25.56 3.11
N ILE A 157 8.48 -25.12 2.09
CA ILE A 157 9.05 -24.72 0.79
C ILE A 157 9.68 -23.33 0.89
N THR A 158 9.05 -22.41 1.63
CA THR A 158 9.54 -21.02 1.77
C THR A 158 10.98 -20.96 2.29
N SER A 159 11.35 -21.87 3.19
CA SER A 159 12.72 -21.97 3.74
C SER A 159 13.77 -22.43 2.73
N ARG A 160 13.34 -23.02 1.61
CA ARG A 160 14.23 -23.51 0.54
C ARG A 160 14.41 -22.50 -0.58
N PHE A 161 13.70 -21.37 -0.53
CA PHE A 161 13.89 -20.33 -1.53
C PHE A 161 15.22 -19.62 -1.36
N THR A 162 15.84 -19.34 -2.50
CA THR A 162 17.06 -18.57 -2.66
C THR A 162 16.81 -17.41 -3.60
N GLU A 163 17.67 -16.39 -3.50
CA GLU A 163 17.73 -15.36 -4.52
C GLU A 163 18.36 -15.94 -5.80
N PHE A 164 17.78 -15.60 -6.94
CA PHE A 164 18.29 -15.97 -8.25
C PHE A 164 18.32 -14.74 -9.15
N GLU A 165 19.48 -14.46 -9.74
CA GLU A 165 19.65 -13.39 -10.70
C GLU A 165 19.94 -14.00 -12.08
N VAL A 166 19.19 -13.57 -13.09
CA VAL A 166 19.38 -13.99 -14.48
C VAL A 166 19.75 -12.79 -15.33
N GLU A 167 20.82 -12.95 -16.10
CA GLU A 167 21.20 -12.02 -17.16
C GLU A 167 20.48 -12.38 -18.46
N THR A 168 19.91 -11.36 -19.11
CA THR A 168 19.27 -11.47 -20.42
C THR A 168 20.07 -10.67 -21.44
N LYS A 169 19.60 -10.64 -22.69
CA LYS A 169 20.31 -9.95 -23.76
C LYS A 169 20.49 -8.45 -23.51
N HIS A 170 19.53 -7.82 -22.84
CA HIS A 170 19.49 -6.37 -22.66
C HIS A 170 19.19 -5.94 -21.20
N ASP A 171 19.06 -6.87 -20.26
CA ASP A 171 18.68 -6.56 -18.88
C ASP A 171 19.16 -7.65 -17.89
N HIS A 172 18.87 -7.46 -16.61
CA HIS A 172 19.05 -8.45 -15.55
C HIS A 172 17.80 -8.50 -14.67
N PHE A 173 17.42 -9.68 -14.22
CA PHE A 173 16.23 -9.89 -13.39
C PHE A 173 16.61 -10.63 -12.12
N GLN A 174 16.18 -10.09 -10.97
CA GLN A 174 16.33 -10.74 -9.67
C GLN A 174 15.00 -11.32 -9.19
N PHE A 175 15.04 -12.57 -8.76
CA PHE A 175 13.93 -13.31 -8.17
C PHE A 175 14.27 -13.66 -6.73
N ASP A 176 13.36 -13.34 -5.81
CA ASP A 176 13.53 -13.58 -4.37
C ASP A 176 12.94 -14.91 -3.90
N LYS A 177 12.14 -15.56 -4.75
CA LYS A 177 11.47 -16.84 -4.49
C LYS A 177 11.82 -17.80 -5.61
N ALA A 178 13.07 -18.22 -5.64
CA ALA A 178 13.55 -19.19 -6.60
C ALA A 178 14.13 -20.42 -5.90
N TRP A 179 14.13 -21.55 -6.59
CA TRP A 179 14.93 -22.72 -6.23
C TRP A 179 15.36 -23.44 -7.50
N LYS A 180 16.38 -24.29 -7.40
CA LYS A 180 16.96 -24.98 -8.55
C LYS A 180 16.91 -26.50 -8.37
N ASN A 181 16.52 -27.19 -9.42
CA ASN A 181 16.79 -28.60 -9.65
C ASN A 181 17.62 -28.75 -10.94
N GLU A 182 17.09 -29.39 -11.98
CA GLU A 182 17.62 -29.35 -13.34
C GLU A 182 17.42 -27.98 -14.03
N ILE A 183 16.36 -27.25 -13.64
CA ILE A 183 16.05 -25.90 -14.12
C ILE A 183 15.77 -24.96 -12.93
N TRP A 184 15.76 -23.65 -13.18
CA TRP A 184 15.37 -22.68 -12.18
C TRP A 184 13.86 -22.52 -12.13
N HIS A 185 13.26 -22.73 -10.96
CA HIS A 185 11.84 -22.47 -10.72
C HIS A 185 11.67 -21.18 -9.93
N CYS A 186 10.98 -20.19 -10.51
CA CYS A 186 10.78 -18.86 -9.94
C CYS A 186 9.29 -18.58 -9.69
N TYR A 187 8.94 -18.09 -8.51
CA TYR A 187 7.56 -17.79 -8.13
C TYR A 187 7.33 -16.28 -8.00
N VAL A 188 6.46 -15.75 -8.85
CA VAL A 188 6.21 -14.30 -8.92
C VAL A 188 4.77 -13.99 -8.53
N PRO A 189 4.54 -13.33 -7.38
CA PRO A 189 3.21 -12.92 -6.98
C PRO A 189 2.73 -11.72 -7.81
N LEU A 190 1.54 -11.83 -8.42
CA LEU A 190 0.95 -10.81 -9.28
C LEU A 190 -0.50 -10.50 -8.91
N SER A 191 -0.73 -9.27 -8.48
CA SER A 191 -2.07 -8.74 -8.29
C SER A 191 -2.58 -8.07 -9.56
N PHE A 192 -3.77 -8.47 -9.98
CA PHE A 192 -4.57 -7.74 -10.97
C PHE A 192 -5.75 -6.99 -10.32
N ASP A 193 -5.72 -6.83 -8.98
CA ASP A 193 -6.70 -6.02 -8.26
C ASP A 193 -6.42 -4.51 -8.40
N LEU A 194 -6.63 -4.03 -9.63
CA LEU A 194 -6.43 -2.64 -10.02
C LEU A 194 -7.80 -1.95 -10.17
N GLN A 195 -7.81 -0.62 -10.15
CA GLN A 195 -9.07 0.14 -10.25
C GLN A 195 -9.68 0.09 -11.65
N LYS A 196 -8.85 0.33 -12.67
CA LYS A 196 -9.27 0.43 -14.06
C LYS A 196 -8.79 -0.79 -14.83
N GLU A 197 -9.62 -1.30 -15.74
CA GLU A 197 -9.24 -2.36 -16.68
C GLU A 197 -7.99 -1.95 -17.50
N GLU A 198 -7.84 -0.67 -17.84
CA GLU A 198 -6.67 -0.16 -18.55
C GLU A 198 -5.37 -0.36 -17.75
N ASN A 199 -5.43 -0.28 -16.42
CA ASN A 199 -4.27 -0.55 -15.57
C ASN A 199 -3.95 -2.05 -15.55
N VAL A 200 -4.97 -2.92 -15.60
CA VAL A 200 -4.79 -4.38 -15.76
C VAL A 200 -4.11 -4.66 -17.09
N LYS A 201 -4.63 -4.12 -18.19
CA LYS A 201 -4.05 -4.27 -19.53
C LYS A 201 -2.61 -3.79 -19.60
N SER A 202 -2.35 -2.59 -19.05
CA SER A 202 -1.00 -2.02 -18.96
C SER A 202 -0.05 -2.91 -18.16
N LYS A 203 -0.51 -3.51 -17.06
CA LYS A 203 0.30 -4.44 -16.26
C LYS A 203 0.60 -5.73 -17.02
N VAL A 204 -0.38 -6.28 -17.73
CA VAL A 204 -0.18 -7.46 -18.59
C VAL A 204 0.84 -7.17 -19.69
N TYR A 205 0.73 -6.04 -20.40
CA TYR A 205 1.71 -5.69 -21.43
C TYR A 205 3.12 -5.50 -20.89
N LYS A 206 3.26 -4.91 -19.69
CA LYS A 206 4.56 -4.81 -19.01
C LYS A 206 5.14 -6.18 -18.71
N TRP A 207 4.34 -7.11 -18.18
CA TRP A 207 4.79 -8.46 -17.89
C TRP A 207 5.10 -9.26 -19.15
N PHE A 208 4.29 -9.12 -20.20
CA PHE A 208 4.59 -9.71 -21.51
C PHE A 208 5.96 -9.25 -22.04
N GLY A 209 6.27 -7.95 -21.93
CA GLY A 209 7.59 -7.42 -22.27
C GLY A 209 8.72 -8.07 -21.47
N LYS A 210 8.54 -8.18 -20.15
CA LYS A 210 9.52 -8.84 -19.27
C LYS A 210 9.73 -10.30 -19.60
N LEU A 211 8.66 -11.05 -19.85
CA LEU A 211 8.72 -12.47 -20.20
C LEU A 211 9.42 -12.69 -21.55
N ASN A 212 9.18 -11.82 -22.53
CA ASN A 212 9.91 -11.88 -23.80
C ASN A 212 11.40 -11.58 -23.64
N GLU A 213 11.78 -10.65 -22.78
CA GLU A 213 13.18 -10.37 -22.48
C GLU A 213 13.82 -11.55 -21.73
N LEU A 214 13.13 -12.11 -20.75
CA LEU A 214 13.55 -13.31 -20.01
C LEU A 214 13.73 -14.54 -20.93
N ALA A 215 12.93 -14.68 -21.97
CA ALA A 215 13.10 -15.74 -22.96
C ALA A 215 14.44 -15.68 -23.72
N THR A 216 15.16 -14.55 -23.64
CA THR A 216 16.49 -14.40 -24.24
C THR A 216 17.63 -14.88 -23.34
N SER A 217 17.35 -15.31 -22.10
CA SER A 217 18.34 -15.82 -21.16
C SER A 217 19.12 -17.03 -21.71
N GLU A 218 20.31 -17.28 -21.18
CA GLU A 218 21.03 -18.53 -21.44
C GLU A 218 20.48 -19.69 -20.61
N GLU A 219 20.05 -19.41 -19.39
CA GLU A 219 19.49 -20.40 -18.46
C GLU A 219 18.05 -20.76 -18.82
N LYS A 220 17.69 -22.04 -18.62
CA LYS A 220 16.29 -22.49 -18.69
C LYS A 220 15.57 -22.16 -17.39
N ILE A 221 14.45 -21.47 -17.51
CA ILE A 221 13.70 -20.95 -16.36
C ILE A 221 12.24 -21.37 -16.49
N ASP A 222 11.67 -21.82 -15.38
CA ASP A 222 10.24 -22.00 -15.18
C ASP A 222 9.72 -20.89 -14.26
N ILE A 223 8.85 -20.04 -14.81
CA ILE A 223 8.23 -18.94 -14.09
C ILE A 223 6.77 -19.28 -13.80
N THR A 224 6.46 -19.44 -12.53
CA THR A 224 5.08 -19.56 -12.06
C THR A 224 4.58 -18.22 -11.53
N LEU A 225 3.64 -17.63 -12.25
CA LEU A 225 2.93 -16.41 -11.87
C LEU A 225 1.80 -16.76 -10.89
N LEU A 226 1.95 -16.37 -9.63
CA LEU A 226 0.95 -16.56 -8.57
C LEU A 226 -0.05 -15.39 -8.61
N THR A 227 -1.16 -15.58 -9.29
CA THR A 227 -2.07 -14.48 -9.65
C THR A 227 -3.28 -14.32 -8.72
N SER A 228 -3.62 -13.06 -8.45
CA SER A 228 -4.89 -12.71 -7.80
C SER A 228 -5.71 -11.80 -8.71
N ILE A 229 -6.76 -12.36 -9.32
CA ILE A 229 -7.70 -11.65 -10.19
C ILE A 229 -9.04 -11.51 -9.45
N PRO A 230 -9.49 -10.29 -9.10
CA PRO A 230 -10.78 -10.11 -8.44
C PRO A 230 -11.94 -10.31 -9.43
N ARG A 231 -13.13 -10.65 -8.91
CA ARG A 231 -14.35 -10.87 -9.73
C ARG A 231 -14.66 -9.74 -10.71
N LYS A 232 -14.37 -8.49 -10.34
CA LYS A 232 -14.58 -7.31 -11.20
C LYS A 232 -13.78 -7.32 -12.52
N HIS A 233 -12.73 -8.14 -12.62
CA HIS A 233 -11.83 -8.23 -13.78
C HIS A 233 -11.84 -9.62 -14.44
N GLN A 234 -12.78 -10.52 -14.09
CA GLN A 234 -12.87 -11.86 -14.69
C GLN A 234 -13.07 -11.84 -16.21
N ASN A 235 -13.64 -10.77 -16.75
CA ASN A 235 -13.76 -10.56 -18.19
C ASN A 235 -12.40 -10.42 -18.91
N LEU A 236 -11.31 -10.21 -18.17
CA LEU A 236 -9.96 -10.07 -18.70
C LEU A 236 -9.15 -11.37 -18.57
N ASP A 237 -9.71 -12.45 -18.03
CA ASP A 237 -8.98 -13.71 -17.82
C ASP A 237 -8.36 -14.19 -19.14
N SER A 238 -9.14 -14.35 -20.21
CA SER A 238 -8.61 -14.79 -21.52
C SER A 238 -7.47 -13.90 -22.00
N PHE A 239 -7.61 -12.58 -21.90
CA PHE A 239 -6.57 -11.65 -22.27
C PHE A 239 -5.29 -11.80 -21.43
N ILE A 240 -5.41 -12.03 -20.12
CA ILE A 240 -4.27 -12.26 -19.22
C ILE A 240 -3.56 -13.57 -19.61
N TYR A 241 -4.32 -14.67 -19.71
CA TYR A 241 -3.77 -15.99 -20.03
C TYR A 241 -3.15 -16.01 -21.43
N ASP A 242 -3.84 -15.53 -22.46
CA ASP A 242 -3.36 -15.54 -23.85
C ASP A 242 -2.09 -14.71 -24.04
N LYS A 243 -1.90 -13.64 -23.26
CA LYS A 243 -0.72 -12.78 -23.37
C LYS A 243 0.45 -13.25 -22.53
N LEU A 244 0.21 -13.82 -21.37
CA LEU A 244 1.28 -14.22 -20.46
C LEU A 244 1.75 -15.66 -20.71
N LEU A 245 0.88 -16.54 -21.21
CA LEU A 245 1.24 -17.91 -21.64
C LEU A 245 1.75 -17.90 -23.08
N ALA A 246 2.93 -17.31 -23.30
CA ALA A 246 3.63 -17.44 -24.57
C ALA A 246 4.71 -18.54 -24.46
N PRO A 247 4.62 -19.62 -25.25
CA PRO A 247 5.61 -20.69 -25.19
C PRO A 247 6.97 -20.22 -25.74
N SER A 248 8.05 -20.59 -25.05
CA SER A 248 9.43 -20.40 -25.48
C SER A 248 10.27 -21.62 -25.06
N ASP A 249 11.28 -21.99 -25.86
CA ASP A 249 12.12 -23.17 -25.60
C ASP A 249 12.94 -23.05 -24.30
N LYS A 250 13.23 -21.82 -23.87
CA LYS A 250 14.04 -21.54 -22.68
C LYS A 250 13.21 -21.08 -21.48
N LEU A 251 11.96 -20.68 -21.70
CA LEU A 251 11.11 -20.12 -20.67
C LEU A 251 9.79 -20.87 -20.62
N LEU A 252 9.61 -21.64 -19.55
CA LEU A 252 8.33 -22.22 -19.18
C LEU A 252 7.56 -21.19 -18.35
N ILE A 253 6.28 -21.02 -18.66
CA ILE A 253 5.43 -20.04 -17.97
C ILE A 253 4.17 -20.76 -17.52
N ASN A 254 3.88 -20.64 -16.23
CA ASN A 254 2.65 -21.13 -15.63
C ASN A 254 1.93 -20.00 -14.92
N ILE A 255 0.60 -20.04 -14.89
CA ILE A 255 -0.23 -19.07 -14.19
C ILE A 255 -1.13 -19.84 -13.22
N VAL A 256 -0.94 -19.58 -11.93
CA VAL A 256 -1.63 -20.29 -10.86
C VAL A 256 -2.53 -19.33 -10.11
N SER A 257 -3.80 -19.69 -9.97
CA SER A 257 -4.77 -18.96 -9.17
C SER A 257 -4.68 -19.35 -7.70
N GLU A 258 -5.33 -18.60 -6.80
CA GLU A 258 -5.36 -18.95 -5.38
C GLU A 258 -6.04 -20.31 -5.13
N ALA A 259 -7.00 -20.70 -5.98
CA ALA A 259 -7.71 -21.98 -5.86
C ALA A 259 -6.79 -23.18 -6.12
N ASP A 260 -5.77 -23.02 -6.97
CA ASP A 260 -4.86 -24.09 -7.36
C ASP A 260 -3.55 -24.06 -6.56
N ALA A 261 -3.42 -23.14 -5.59
CA ALA A 261 -2.21 -22.94 -4.82
C ALA A 261 -1.80 -24.18 -4.02
N GLU A 262 -2.76 -24.92 -3.46
CA GLU A 262 -2.50 -26.14 -2.70
C GLU A 262 -1.96 -27.25 -3.60
N ALA A 263 -2.56 -27.44 -4.78
CA ALA A 263 -2.12 -28.43 -5.76
C ALA A 263 -0.69 -28.14 -6.27
N LEU A 264 -0.39 -26.85 -6.53
CA LEU A 264 0.96 -26.41 -6.91
C LEU A 264 1.98 -26.77 -5.83
N VAL A 265 1.71 -26.44 -4.57
CA VAL A 265 2.63 -26.67 -3.46
C VAL A 265 2.87 -28.17 -3.23
N GLN A 266 1.84 -29.01 -3.39
CA GLN A 266 2.00 -30.46 -3.34
C GLN A 266 2.91 -30.98 -4.45
N GLN A 267 2.77 -30.46 -5.67
CA GLN A 267 3.66 -30.80 -6.78
C GLN A 267 5.11 -30.42 -6.46
N ILE A 268 5.35 -29.18 -6.02
CA ILE A 268 6.69 -28.69 -5.67
C ILE A 268 7.29 -29.53 -4.55
N SER A 269 6.51 -29.87 -3.52
CA SER A 269 6.97 -30.72 -2.40
C SER A 269 7.43 -32.10 -2.88
N ASN A 270 6.68 -32.72 -3.80
CA ASN A 270 7.06 -34.00 -4.41
C ASN A 270 8.34 -33.89 -5.25
N ASP A 271 8.50 -32.80 -6.01
CA ASP A 271 9.67 -32.57 -6.85
C ASP A 271 10.93 -32.30 -6.00
N LEU A 272 10.78 -31.57 -4.88
CA LEU A 272 11.83 -31.36 -3.88
C LEU A 272 12.25 -32.68 -3.21
N GLN A 273 11.29 -33.54 -2.83
CA GLN A 273 11.62 -34.84 -2.24
C GLN A 273 12.38 -35.75 -3.20
N LYS A 274 12.02 -35.77 -4.48
CA LYS A 274 12.75 -36.53 -5.50
C LYS A 274 14.16 -36.00 -5.71
N HIS A 275 14.34 -34.68 -5.65
CA HIS A 275 15.65 -34.04 -5.75
C HIS A 275 16.54 -34.39 -4.56
N ASP A 276 16.01 -34.37 -3.32
CA ASP A 276 16.77 -34.70 -2.12
C ASP A 276 17.18 -36.19 -2.03
N LEU A 277 16.53 -37.07 -2.79
CA LEU A 277 16.79 -38.52 -2.83
C LEU A 277 17.84 -38.94 -3.88
N ASN A 278 18.23 -38.05 -4.79
CA ASN A 278 19.24 -38.27 -5.83
C ASN A 278 20.55 -37.55 -5.49
#